data_AF-A0A484IFC4-F1
#
_entry.id   AF-A0A484IFC4-F1
#
_cell.length_a   1.000
_cell.length_b   1.000
_cell.length_c   1.000
_cell.angle_alpha   90.00
_cell.angle_beta   90.00
_cell.angle_gamma   90.00
#
_symmetry.space_group_name_H-M   'P 1'
#
loop_
_entity.id
_entity.type
_entity.pdbx_description
1 polymer ?
#
loop_
_entity_poly.entity_id
_entity_poly.type
_entity_poly.pdbx_seq_one_letter_code
_entity_poly.pdbx_strand_id
1 'polypeptide(L)'
;MDYSPEVEKIIQRIEGIILSSLYDLYKIGISKLTLDELKSKILTLLSNDLAIDRERINDLTQVAISSLTERDYIMTPDNGREYHITLYGINEYEKREYQGLI
;
A
#
# COMPACT_ATOMS: atom_id res chain seq x y z
N MET A 1 3.58 -18.61 1.13
CA MET A 1 3.68 -18.79 -0.34
C MET A 1 5.00 -18.18 -0.75
N ASP A 2 5.85 -18.92 -1.45
CA ASP A 2 7.11 -18.37 -1.97
C ASP A 2 6.83 -17.72 -3.33
N TYR A 3 6.98 -16.40 -3.40
CA TYR A 3 6.84 -15.65 -4.64
C TYR A 3 8.18 -15.57 -5.36
N SER A 4 8.17 -15.39 -6.69
CA SER A 4 9.43 -15.09 -7.38
C SER A 4 9.96 -13.71 -6.95
N PRO A 5 11.28 -13.47 -6.99
CA PRO A 5 11.86 -12.18 -6.58
C PRO A 5 11.29 -10.97 -7.33
N GLU A 6 10.85 -11.16 -8.58
CA GLU A 6 10.18 -10.13 -9.37
C GLU A 6 8.78 -9.80 -8.82
N VAL A 7 8.03 -10.82 -8.41
CA VAL A 7 6.71 -10.64 -7.79
C VAL A 7 6.84 -9.98 -6.43
N GLU A 8 7.83 -10.38 -5.63
CA GLU A 8 8.11 -9.73 -4.34
C GLU A 8 8.41 -8.24 -4.50
N LYS A 9 9.19 -7.85 -5.51
CA LYS A 9 9.43 -6.44 -5.82
C LYS A 9 8.15 -5.72 -6.19
N ILE A 10 7.25 -6.32 -6.97
CA ILE A 10 5.96 -5.71 -7.31
C ILE A 10 5.11 -5.54 -6.05
N ILE A 11 5.05 -6.55 -5.18
CA ILE A 11 4.32 -6.48 -3.90
C ILE A 11 4.88 -5.33 -3.05
N GLN A 12 6.20 -5.25 -2.85
CA GLN A 12 6.83 -4.17 -2.09
C GLN A 12 6.54 -2.78 -2.68
N ARG A 13 6.47 -2.65 -4.01
CA ARG A 13 6.07 -1.39 -4.67
C ARG A 13 4.61 -1.05 -4.38
N ILE A 14 3.71 -2.03 -4.46
CA ILE A 14 2.29 -1.84 -4.11
C ILE A 14 2.16 -1.41 -2.64
N GLU A 15 2.88 -2.07 -1.73
CA GLU A 15 2.90 -1.70 -0.32
C GLU A 15 3.34 -0.25 -0.10
N GLY A 16 4.40 0.17 -0.77
CA GLY A 16 4.88 1.55 -0.74
C GLY A 16 3.81 2.54 -1.20
N ILE A 17 3.12 2.24 -2.31
CA ILE A 17 2.02 3.08 -2.83
C ILE A 17 0.85 3.18 -1.85
N ILE A 18 0.45 2.06 -1.23
CA ILE A 18 -0.64 2.03 -0.25
C ILE A 18 -0.26 2.91 0.96
N LEU A 19 0.92 2.72 1.51
CA LEU A 19 1.39 3.46 2.68
C LEU A 19 1.53 4.94 2.40
N SER A 20 2.18 5.33 1.30
CA SER A 20 2.36 6.74 0.95
C SER A 20 1.00 7.41 0.74
N SER A 21 0.07 6.74 0.05
CA SER A 21 -1.27 7.27 -0.22
C SER A 21 -2.08 7.50 1.06
N LEU A 22 -2.03 6.57 2.02
CA LEU A 22 -2.73 6.72 3.30
C LEU A 22 -2.04 7.75 4.21
N TYR A 23 -0.71 7.82 4.18
CA TYR A 23 0.07 8.80 4.94
C TYR A 23 -0.16 10.24 4.43
N ASP A 24 -0.21 10.46 3.12
CA ASP A 24 -0.50 11.76 2.53
C ASP A 24 -1.88 12.28 2.94
N LEU A 25 -2.87 11.38 2.99
CA LEU A 25 -4.22 11.72 3.45
C LEU A 25 -4.23 12.04 4.95
N TYR A 26 -3.54 11.21 5.76
CA TYR A 26 -3.38 11.45 7.18
C TYR A 26 -2.82 12.87 7.46
N LYS A 27 -1.79 13.28 6.71
CA LYS A 27 -1.18 14.62 6.83
C LYS A 27 -2.16 15.77 6.62
N ILE A 28 -3.17 15.58 5.77
CA ILE A 28 -4.18 16.61 5.47
C ILE A 28 -5.49 16.41 6.24
N GLY A 29 -5.54 15.46 7.18
CA GLY A 29 -6.71 15.22 8.05
C GLY A 29 -7.79 14.33 7.44
N ILE A 30 -7.54 13.69 6.30
CA ILE A 30 -8.43 12.67 5.72
C ILE A 30 -7.86 11.30 6.10
N SER A 31 -8.63 10.46 6.78
CA SER A 31 -8.03 9.29 7.43
C SER A 31 -8.13 7.98 6.64
N LYS A 32 -8.69 7.97 5.42
CA LYS A 32 -9.07 6.71 4.76
C LYS A 32 -9.08 6.70 3.23
N LEU A 33 -8.89 5.50 2.69
CA LEU A 33 -9.16 5.14 1.29
C LEU A 33 -10.00 3.87 1.22
N THR A 34 -10.88 3.80 0.23
CA THR A 34 -11.58 2.56 -0.13
C THR A 34 -10.66 1.63 -0.93
N LEU A 35 -11.05 0.35 -1.02
CA LEU A 35 -10.33 -0.63 -1.84
C LEU A 35 -10.20 -0.18 -3.30
N ASP A 36 -11.27 0.38 -3.87
CA ASP A 36 -11.31 0.80 -5.26
C ASP A 36 -10.41 2.02 -5.51
N GLU A 37 -10.35 2.97 -4.57
CA GLU A 37 -9.43 4.10 -4.65
C GLU A 37 -7.96 3.66 -4.55
N LEU A 38 -7.65 2.71 -3.66
CA LEU A 38 -6.31 2.11 -3.57
C LEU A 38 -5.94 1.43 -4.89
N LYS A 39 -6.80 0.56 -5.43
CA LYS A 39 -6.58 -0.11 -6.71
C LYS A 39 -6.37 0.88 -7.84
N SER A 40 -7.18 1.93 -7.91
CA SER A 40 -7.06 2.99 -8.92
C SER A 40 -5.70 3.71 -8.83
N LYS A 41 -5.25 4.07 -7.62
CA LYS A 41 -3.93 4.67 -7.39
C LYS A 41 -2.79 3.73 -7.77
N ILE A 42 -2.86 2.47 -7.35
CA ILE A 42 -1.86 1.43 -7.65
C ILE A 42 -1.75 1.24 -9.16
N LEU A 43 -2.87 1.07 -9.85
CA LEU A 43 -2.90 0.92 -11.31
C LEU A 43 -2.32 2.16 -12.00
N THR A 44 -2.68 3.37 -11.54
CA THR A 44 -2.16 4.61 -12.14
C THR A 44 -0.65 4.72 -12.01
N LEU A 45 -0.10 4.36 -10.86
CA LEU A 45 1.34 4.48 -10.58
C LEU A 45 2.16 3.33 -11.19
N LEU A 46 1.61 2.11 -11.28
CA LEU A 46 2.31 0.95 -11.83
C LEU A 46 2.15 0.77 -13.34
N SER A 47 1.03 1.21 -13.94
CA SER A 47 0.80 1.06 -15.39
C SER A 47 1.80 1.87 -16.24
N ASN A 48 2.45 2.87 -15.65
CA ASN A 48 3.50 3.64 -16.33
C ASN A 48 4.83 2.86 -16.45
N ASP A 49 5.04 1.82 -15.65
CA ASP A 49 6.33 1.13 -15.55
C ASP A 49 6.32 -0.30 -16.09
N LEU A 50 5.17 -0.95 -16.19
CA LEU A 50 5.10 -2.38 -16.39
C LEU A 50 3.91 -2.76 -17.29
N ALA A 51 4.17 -3.59 -18.31
CA ALA A 51 3.15 -4.30 -19.07
C ALA A 51 2.53 -5.44 -18.23
N ILE A 52 2.05 -5.12 -17.03
CA ILE A 52 1.42 -6.08 -16.11
C ILE A 52 -0.09 -6.07 -16.33
N ASP A 53 -0.67 -7.26 -16.37
CA ASP A 53 -2.11 -7.49 -16.43
C ASP A 53 -2.82 -6.93 -15.19
N ARG A 54 -3.98 -6.27 -15.41
CA ARG A 54 -4.82 -5.72 -14.35
C ARG A 54 -5.29 -6.78 -13.35
N GLU A 55 -5.56 -8.00 -13.81
CA GLU A 55 -5.98 -9.10 -12.94
C GLU A 55 -4.87 -9.43 -11.94
N ARG A 56 -3.64 -9.54 -12.42
CA ARG A 56 -2.46 -9.77 -11.58
C ARG A 56 -2.23 -8.64 -10.56
N ILE A 57 -2.45 -7.38 -10.94
CA ILE A 57 -2.34 -6.26 -9.97
C ILE A 57 -3.40 -6.37 -8.87
N ASN A 58 -4.62 -6.78 -9.20
CA ASN A 58 -5.68 -6.94 -8.19
C ASN A 58 -5.30 -8.00 -7.14
N ASP A 59 -4.79 -9.14 -7.57
CA ASP A 59 -4.36 -10.21 -6.65
C ASP A 59 -3.19 -9.76 -5.78
N LEU A 60 -2.16 -9.17 -6.38
CA LEU A 60 -1.00 -8.66 -5.63
C LEU A 60 -1.37 -7.51 -4.70
N THR A 61 -2.40 -6.73 -5.02
CA THR A 61 -2.95 -5.69 -4.13
C THR A 61 -3.54 -6.31 -2.87
N GLN A 62 -4.30 -7.40 -2.98
CA GLN A 62 -4.82 -8.09 -1.80
C GLN A 62 -3.69 -8.65 -0.94
N VAL A 63 -2.68 -9.25 -1.56
CA VAL A 63 -1.49 -9.76 -0.84
C VAL A 63 -0.79 -8.64 -0.08
N ALA A 64 -0.56 -7.49 -0.73
CA ALA A 64 0.06 -6.33 -0.10
C ALA A 64 -0.78 -5.78 1.07
N ILE A 65 -2.10 -5.68 0.90
CA ILE A 65 -3.03 -5.26 1.96
C ILE A 65 -2.95 -6.21 3.16
N SER A 66 -3.01 -7.53 2.93
CA SER A 66 -2.88 -8.53 3.99
C SER A 66 -1.55 -8.39 4.71
N SER A 67 -0.43 -8.28 3.98
CA SER A 67 0.90 -8.13 4.58
C SER A 67 1.04 -6.85 5.41
N LEU A 68 0.49 -5.73 4.94
CA LEU A 68 0.52 -4.48 5.69
C LEU A 68 -0.37 -4.51 6.93
N THR A 69 -1.50 -5.21 6.86
CA THR A 69 -2.41 -5.41 8.00
C THR A 69 -1.78 -6.31 9.05
N GLU A 70 -1.12 -7.40 8.64
CA GLU A 70 -0.40 -8.32 9.54
C GLU A 70 0.75 -7.62 10.29
N ARG A 71 1.40 -6.64 9.65
CA ARG A 71 2.44 -5.80 10.25
C ARG A 71 1.90 -4.63 11.07
N ASP A 72 0.59 -4.50 11.21
CA ASP A 72 -0.08 -3.38 11.88
C ASP A 72 0.28 -2.01 11.28
N TYR A 73 0.61 -1.94 9.99
CA TYR A 73 0.88 -0.66 9.32
C TYR A 73 -0.41 0.02 8.85
N ILE A 74 -1.40 -0.80 8.47
CA ILE A 74 -2.74 -0.34 8.08
C ILE A 74 -3.80 -1.14 8.84
N MET A 75 -5.00 -0.59 8.94
CA MET A 75 -6.16 -1.26 9.53
C MET A 75 -7.42 -1.04 8.69
N THR A 76 -8.40 -1.93 8.83
CA THR A 76 -9.72 -1.82 8.19
C THR A 76 -10.86 -2.00 9.20
N PRO A 77 -11.39 -0.91 9.78
CA PRO A 77 -12.44 -0.98 10.79
C PRO A 77 -13.81 -1.34 10.19
N ASP A 78 -14.03 -1.14 8.88
CA ASP A 78 -15.29 -1.41 8.18
C ASP A 78 -15.21 -2.67 7.30
N ASN A 79 -14.67 -3.77 7.84
CA ASN A 79 -14.63 -5.09 7.18
C ASN A 79 -14.08 -5.07 5.73
N GLY A 80 -13.01 -4.32 5.47
CA GLY A 80 -12.38 -4.24 4.15
C GLY A 80 -12.95 -3.16 3.21
N ARG A 81 -13.92 -2.36 3.66
CA ARG A 81 -14.46 -1.25 2.84
C ARG A 81 -13.56 -0.03 2.85
N GLU A 82 -12.93 0.24 3.98
CA GLU A 82 -12.09 1.42 4.22
C GLU A 82 -10.79 1.00 4.88
N TYR A 83 -9.68 1.59 4.43
CA TYR A 83 -8.34 1.34 4.92
C TYR A 83 -7.76 2.62 5.49
N HIS A 84 -7.10 2.49 6.63
CA HIS A 84 -6.48 3.58 7.38
C HIS A 84 -5.02 3.23 7.67
N ILE A 85 -4.14 4.22 7.69
CA ILE A 85 -2.80 4.02 8.26
C ILE A 85 -2.90 4.04 9.80
N THR A 86 -2.18 3.16 10.47
CA THR A 86 -2.11 3.14 11.94
C THR A 86 -1.05 4.12 12.45
N LEU A 87 -1.05 4.40 13.75
CA LEU A 87 0.04 5.18 14.37
C LEU A 87 1.41 4.48 14.20
N TYR A 88 1.42 3.15 14.22
CA TYR A 88 2.64 2.38 14.00
C TYR A 88 3.12 2.50 12.55
N GLY A 89 2.21 2.36 11.57
CA GLY A 89 2.51 2.55 10.16
C GLY A 89 3.02 3.95 9.82
N ILE A 90 2.46 5.00 10.44
CA ILE A 90 2.94 6.38 10.33
C ILE A 90 4.41 6.48 10.78
N ASN A 91 4.72 6.01 12.00
CA ASN A 91 6.06 6.09 12.56
C ASN A 91 7.08 5.32 11.71
N GLU A 92 6.72 4.13 11.25
CA GLU A 92 7.60 3.32 10.39
C GLU A 92 7.81 3.95 9.01
N TYR A 93 6.80 4.58 8.42
CA TYR A 93 6.94 5.31 7.17
C TYR A 93 7.86 6.53 7.33
N GLU A 94 7.68 7.32 8.39
CA GLU A 94 8.51 8.49 8.67
C GLU A 94 9.99 8.14 8.91
N LYS A 95 10.26 7.03 9.62
CA LYS A 95 11.63 6.54 9.78
C LYS A 95 12.29 6.22 8.44
N ARG A 96 11.57 5.57 7.52
CA ARG A 96 12.10 5.23 6.18
C ARG A 96 12.37 6.45 5.34
N GLU A 97 11.45 7.42 5.34
CA GLU A 97 11.64 8.71 4.66
C GLU A 97 12.87 9.44 5.20
N TYR A 98 13.01 9.52 6.54
CA TYR A 98 14.15 10.16 7.19
C TYR A 98 15.48 9.46 6.85
N GLN A 99 15.50 8.13 6.83
CA GLN A 99 16.69 7.37 6.42
C GLN A 99 17.06 7.59 4.95
N GLY A 100 16.09 7.85 4.07
CA GLY A 100 16.34 8.17 2.66
C GLY A 100 16.91 9.56 2.39
N LEU A 101 16.95 10.44 3.40
CA LEU A 101 17.50 11.80 3.31
C LEU A 101 18.96 11.91 3.77
N ILE A 102 19.53 10.84 4.33
CA ILE A 102 20.91 10.76 4.84
C ILE A 102 21.75 9.92 3.88
#